data_AF-A0A7V2WQM7-F1
#
_entry.id   AF-A0A7V2WQM7-F1
#
_cell.length_a   1.000
_cell.length_b   1.000
_cell.length_c   1.000
_cell.angle_alpha   90.00
_cell.angle_beta   90.00
_cell.angle_gamma   90.00
#
_symmetry.space_group_name_H-M   'P 1'
#
loop_
_entity.id
_entity.type
_entity.pdbx_description
1 polymer ?
#
loop_
_entity_poly.entity_id
_entity_poly.type
_entity_poly.pdbx_seq_one_letter_code
_entity_poly.pdbx_strand_id
1 'polypeptide(L)'
;QQKVDAKLSDNSKETIYLFDQGMTPDEIAEERDINLNTVYSHLAEAIKFGSLEKTKVVGLPQDEIDEIIQVAEITGYLEDNKLKPVFDMLDGEYNYGVLRCVLAGLSSDD
;
A
#
# COMPACT_ATOMS: atom_id res chain seq x y z
N GLN A 1 4.58 11.12 15.63
CA GLN A 1 3.12 11.15 15.40
C GLN A 1 2.60 12.46 14.80
N GLN A 2 2.62 13.63 15.44
CA GLN A 2 1.83 14.81 15.02
C GLN A 2 2.01 15.39 13.58
N LYS A 3 3.02 14.97 12.79
CA LYS A 3 3.27 15.47 11.42
C LYS A 3 2.60 14.65 10.31
N VAL A 4 2.25 13.39 10.55
CA VAL A 4 1.69 12.48 9.54
C VAL A 4 0.18 12.68 9.39
N ASP A 5 -0.51 12.95 10.50
CA ASP A 5 -1.96 13.21 10.55
C ASP A 5 -2.37 14.44 9.72
N ALA A 6 -1.48 15.44 9.61
CA ALA A 6 -1.71 16.63 8.81
C ALA A 6 -1.59 16.40 7.30
N LYS A 7 -0.95 15.30 6.87
CA LYS A 7 -0.75 14.96 5.45
C LYS A 7 -1.82 14.01 4.90
N LEU A 8 -2.59 13.36 5.78
CA LEU A 8 -3.63 12.41 5.41
C LEU A 8 -4.98 13.10 5.28
N SER A 9 -5.75 12.73 4.24
CA SER A 9 -7.14 13.18 4.09
C SER A 9 -8.03 12.59 5.20
N ASP A 10 -9.18 13.21 5.47
CA ASP A 10 -10.11 12.67 6.48
C ASP A 10 -10.64 11.28 6.07
N ASN A 11 -10.80 11.02 4.77
CA ASN A 11 -11.14 9.69 4.24
C ASN A 11 -10.02 8.65 4.45
N SER A 12 -8.76 9.08 4.34
CA SER A 12 -7.62 8.21 4.61
C SER A 12 -7.54 7.89 6.10
N LYS A 13 -7.76 8.89 6.98
CA LYS A 13 -7.78 8.71 8.44
C LYS A 13 -8.85 7.72 8.91
N GLU A 14 -10.06 7.79 8.34
CA GLU A 14 -11.12 6.84 8.67
C GLU A 14 -10.74 5.40 8.29
N THR A 15 -10.11 5.21 7.12
CA THR A 15 -9.59 3.88 6.71
C THR A 15 -8.55 3.36 7.68
N ILE A 16 -7.59 4.21 8.05
CA ILE A 16 -6.50 3.84 8.95
C ILE A 16 -7.05 3.51 10.34
N TYR A 17 -8.02 4.28 10.82
CA TYR A 17 -8.67 4.03 12.11
C TYR A 17 -9.31 2.63 12.15
N LEU A 18 -10.09 2.25 11.13
CA LEU A 18 -10.72 0.93 11.06
C LEU A 18 -9.68 -0.19 10.94
N PHE A 19 -8.61 0.03 10.18
CA PHE A 19 -7.49 -0.91 10.08
C PHE A 19 -6.79 -1.12 11.43
N ASP A 20 -6.56 -0.05 12.19
CA ASP A 20 -6.01 -0.11 13.55
C ASP A 20 -6.95 -0.80 14.55
N GLN A 21 -8.26 -0.86 14.26
CA GLN A 21 -9.22 -1.69 15.03
C GLN A 21 -9.14 -3.18 14.68
N GLY A 22 -8.26 -3.57 13.75
CA GLY A 22 -8.04 -4.96 13.34
C GLY A 22 -8.89 -5.41 12.16
N MET A 23 -9.59 -4.50 11.48
CA MET A 23 -10.32 -4.82 10.26
C MET A 23 -9.36 -5.03 9.08
N THR A 24 -9.65 -6.02 8.26
CA THR A 24 -8.93 -6.29 7.01
C THR A 24 -9.30 -5.27 5.93
N PRO A 25 -8.47 -5.07 4.88
CA PRO A 25 -8.80 -4.17 3.78
C PRO A 25 -10.15 -4.48 3.12
N ASP A 26 -10.52 -5.75 2.99
CA ASP A 26 -11.81 -6.19 2.46
C ASP A 26 -12.97 -5.80 3.37
N GLU A 27 -12.88 -6.07 4.68
CA GLU A 27 -13.90 -5.66 5.66
C GLU A 27 -14.08 -4.13 5.70
N ILE A 28 -12.99 -3.36 5.55
CA ILE A 28 -13.06 -1.90 5.50
C ILE A 28 -13.75 -1.42 4.22
N ALA A 29 -13.48 -2.08 3.08
CA ALA A 29 -14.14 -1.76 1.82
C ALA A 29 -15.65 -1.96 1.92
N GLU A 30 -16.09 -3.05 2.56
CA GLU A 30 -17.49 -3.35 2.82
C GLU A 30 -18.12 -2.37 3.82
N GLU A 31 -17.49 -2.16 4.98
CA GLU A 31 -18.01 -1.27 6.04
C GLU A 31 -18.16 0.18 5.57
N ARG A 32 -17.22 0.67 4.77
CA ARG A 32 -17.23 2.05 4.26
C ARG A 32 -17.97 2.21 2.92
N ASP A 33 -18.45 1.11 2.33
CA ASP A 33 -19.05 1.09 0.98
C ASP A 33 -18.16 1.76 -0.09
N ILE A 34 -16.87 1.41 -0.10
CA ILE A 34 -15.89 1.92 -1.08
C ILE A 34 -15.13 0.80 -1.78
N ASN A 35 -14.51 1.12 -2.91
CA ASN A 35 -13.71 0.13 -3.64
C ASN A 35 -12.45 -0.27 -2.85
N LEU A 36 -12.12 -1.57 -2.86
CA LEU A 36 -10.92 -2.13 -2.22
C LEU A 36 -9.62 -1.45 -2.66
N ASN A 37 -9.48 -1.06 -3.93
CA ASN A 37 -8.30 -0.32 -4.41
C ASN A 37 -8.21 1.10 -3.79
N THR A 38 -9.34 1.72 -3.41
CA THR A 38 -9.36 2.98 -2.65
C THR A 38 -8.86 2.74 -1.23
N VAL A 39 -9.27 1.65 -0.58
CA VAL A 39 -8.75 1.25 0.74
C VAL A 39 -7.23 1.09 0.70
N TYR A 40 -6.71 0.29 -0.23
CA TYR A 40 -5.26 0.12 -0.39
C TYR A 40 -4.54 1.43 -0.70
N SER A 41 -5.17 2.37 -1.42
CA SER A 41 -4.57 3.69 -1.67
C SER A 41 -4.39 4.49 -0.38
N HIS A 42 -5.40 4.54 0.49
CA HIS A 42 -5.31 5.20 1.79
C HIS A 42 -4.27 4.53 2.71
N LEU A 43 -4.22 3.20 2.72
CA LEU A 43 -3.24 2.46 3.51
C LEU A 43 -1.81 2.67 2.98
N ALA A 44 -1.62 2.75 1.65
CA ALA A 44 -0.34 3.09 1.04
C ALA A 44 0.14 4.49 1.42
N GLU A 45 -0.74 5.49 1.52
CA GLU A 45 -0.36 6.82 2.05
C GLU A 45 0.13 6.72 3.50
N ALA A 46 -0.56 5.95 4.34
CA ALA A 46 -0.16 5.73 5.72
C ALA A 46 1.23 5.06 5.83
N ILE A 47 1.50 4.08 4.96
CA ILE A 47 2.83 3.45 4.87
C ILE A 47 3.88 4.46 4.42
N LYS A 48 3.60 5.25 3.36
CA LYS A 48 4.52 6.28 2.85
C LYS A 48 4.92 7.28 3.93
N PHE A 49 3.98 7.66 4.80
CA PHE A 49 4.26 8.60 5.90
C PHE A 49 4.77 7.93 7.19
N GLY A 50 4.95 6.60 7.19
CA GLY A 50 5.48 5.85 8.34
C GLY A 50 4.47 5.67 9.49
N SER A 51 3.17 5.81 9.21
CA SER A 51 2.10 5.54 10.18
C SER A 51 1.72 4.07 10.26
N LEU A 52 1.89 3.31 9.17
CA LEU A 52 1.62 1.86 9.12
C LEU A 52 2.82 1.09 8.58
N GLU A 53 2.99 -0.14 9.06
CA GLU A 53 3.97 -1.07 8.52
C GLU A 53 3.36 -1.85 7.35
N LYS A 54 4.07 -1.88 6.20
CA LYS A 54 3.61 -2.57 4.99
C LYS A 54 3.28 -4.05 5.23
N THR A 55 4.09 -4.74 6.03
CA THR A 55 3.92 -6.16 6.41
C THR A 55 2.57 -6.42 7.06
N LYS A 56 2.07 -5.50 7.90
CA LYS A 56 0.76 -5.60 8.53
C LYS A 56 -0.38 -5.39 7.53
N VAL A 57 -0.21 -4.44 6.61
CA VAL A 57 -1.25 -4.08 5.64
C VAL A 57 -1.48 -5.18 4.61
N VAL A 58 -0.41 -5.75 4.07
CA VAL A 58 -0.54 -6.75 2.98
C VAL A 58 -0.60 -8.19 3.48
N GLY A 59 -0.20 -8.45 4.73
CA GLY A 59 -0.24 -9.80 5.32
C GLY A 59 0.69 -10.82 4.65
N LEU A 60 1.60 -10.35 3.79
CA LEU A 60 2.56 -11.19 3.07
C LEU A 60 3.78 -11.50 3.94
N PRO A 61 4.40 -12.68 3.76
CA PRO A 61 5.67 -12.99 4.40
C PRO A 61 6.80 -12.11 3.83
N GLN A 62 7.90 -12.02 4.58
CA GLN A 62 8.98 -11.08 4.24
C GLN A 62 9.65 -11.39 2.90
N ASP A 63 9.75 -12.67 2.54
CA ASP A 63 10.33 -13.13 1.27
C ASP A 63 9.51 -12.69 0.05
N GLU A 64 8.18 -12.74 0.12
CA GLU A 64 7.30 -12.22 -0.94
C GLU A 64 7.41 -10.69 -1.05
N ILE A 65 7.53 -10.00 0.08
CA ILE A 65 7.76 -8.54 0.10
C ILE A 65 9.10 -8.21 -0.56
N ASP A 66 10.16 -8.95 -0.23
CA ASP A 66 11.50 -8.74 -0.79
C ASP A 66 11.52 -9.03 -2.30
N GLU A 67 10.78 -10.04 -2.76
CA GLU A 67 10.60 -10.34 -4.19
C GLU A 67 9.94 -9.18 -4.93
N ILE A 68 8.81 -8.65 -4.41
CA ILE A 68 8.11 -7.52 -5.02
C ILE A 68 9.04 -6.30 -5.13
N ILE A 69 9.84 -6.04 -4.10
CA ILE A 69 10.81 -4.94 -4.09
C ILE A 69 11.89 -5.14 -5.15
N GLN A 70 12.46 -6.34 -5.24
CA GLN A 70 13.47 -6.67 -6.27
C GLN A 70 12.92 -6.52 -7.68
N VAL A 71 11.69 -6.99 -7.94
CA VAL A 71 11.04 -6.83 -9.24
C VAL A 71 10.79 -5.36 -9.55
N ALA A 72 10.41 -4.55 -8.55
CA ALA A 72 10.25 -3.11 -8.72
C ALA A 72 11.57 -2.41 -9.11
N GLU A 73 12.70 -2.83 -8.54
CA GLU A 73 14.01 -2.32 -8.96
C GLU A 73 14.35 -2.73 -10.40
N ILE A 74 14.15 -3.99 -10.77
CA ILE A 74 14.46 -4.51 -12.11
C ILE A 74 13.61 -3.84 -13.19
N THR A 75 12.34 -3.55 -12.88
CA THR A 75 11.39 -2.97 -13.83
C THR A 75 11.46 -1.44 -13.92
N GLY A 76 12.32 -0.79 -13.11
CA GLY A 76 12.47 0.66 -13.11
C GLY A 76 11.35 1.41 -12.38
N TYR A 77 10.62 0.75 -11.47
CA TYR A 77 9.53 1.39 -10.72
C TYR A 77 10.00 2.63 -9.96
N LEU A 78 11.22 2.63 -9.43
CA LEU A 78 11.77 3.77 -8.69
C LEU A 78 11.98 5.01 -9.59
N GLU A 79 12.01 4.84 -10.91
CA GLU A 79 12.23 5.90 -11.88
C GLU A 79 10.92 6.50 -12.39
N ASP A 80 9.88 5.68 -12.61
CA ASP A 80 8.64 6.11 -13.27
C ASP A 80 7.34 5.78 -12.54
N ASN A 81 7.43 5.14 -11.37
CA ASN A 81 6.32 4.72 -10.52
C ASN A 81 5.26 3.85 -11.22
N LYS A 82 5.63 3.14 -12.31
CA LYS A 82 4.68 2.29 -13.04
C LYS A 82 4.57 0.91 -12.40
N LEU A 83 3.38 0.61 -11.89
CA LEU A 83 3.06 -0.71 -11.34
C LEU A 83 2.85 -1.78 -12.40
N LYS A 84 2.50 -1.42 -13.64
CA LYS A 84 2.18 -2.40 -14.69
C LYS A 84 3.37 -3.33 -15.01
N PRO A 85 4.59 -2.82 -15.24
CA PRO A 85 5.77 -3.68 -15.42
C PRO A 85 6.02 -4.64 -14.24
N VAL A 86 5.85 -4.17 -12.99
CA VAL A 86 5.98 -5.01 -11.79
C VAL A 86 4.96 -6.14 -11.80
N PHE A 87 3.69 -5.78 -12.03
CA PHE A 87 2.58 -6.71 -12.10
C PHE A 87 2.78 -7.76 -13.20
N ASP A 88 3.18 -7.33 -14.39
CA ASP A 88 3.40 -8.22 -15.54
C ASP A 88 4.59 -9.17 -15.28
N MET A 89 5.64 -8.73 -14.58
CA MET A 89 6.81 -9.57 -14.25
C MET A 89 6.56 -10.57 -13.11
N LEU A 90 5.59 -10.29 -12.23
CA LEU A 90 5.09 -11.21 -11.18
C LEU A 90 3.92 -12.07 -11.68
N ASP A 91 3.72 -12.17 -13.01
CA ASP A 91 2.62 -12.91 -13.64
C ASP A 91 1.21 -12.58 -13.08
N GLY A 92 1.04 -11.39 -12.52
CA GLY A 92 -0.20 -10.93 -11.91
C GLY A 92 -0.59 -11.59 -10.60
N GLU A 93 0.36 -12.22 -9.88
CA GLU A 93 0.13 -12.90 -8.60
C GLU A 93 -0.44 -11.95 -7.52
N TYR A 94 0.01 -10.70 -7.52
CA TYR A 94 -0.43 -9.67 -6.56
C TYR A 94 -1.28 -8.61 -7.23
N ASN A 95 -2.38 -8.22 -6.58
CA ASN A 95 -3.19 -7.12 -7.08
C ASN A 95 -2.47 -5.75 -6.95
N TYR A 96 -2.89 -4.77 -7.75
CA TYR A 96 -2.29 -3.43 -7.76
C TYR A 96 -2.32 -2.71 -6.40
N GLY A 97 -3.30 -3.00 -5.54
CA GLY A 97 -3.38 -2.42 -4.20
C GLY A 97 -2.25 -2.93 -3.30
N VAL A 98 -2.01 -4.24 -3.30
CA VAL A 98 -0.92 -4.90 -2.59
C VAL A 98 0.43 -4.36 -3.07
N LEU A 99 0.67 -4.35 -4.39
CA LEU A 99 1.90 -3.81 -4.96
C LEU A 99 2.13 -2.35 -4.55
N ARG A 100 1.08 -1.52 -4.58
CA ARG A 100 1.14 -0.13 -4.13
C ARG A 100 1.53 -0.01 -2.65
N CYS A 101 0.99 -0.85 -1.79
CA CYS A 101 1.31 -0.84 -0.35
C CYS A 101 2.74 -1.32 -0.07
N VAL A 102 3.20 -2.37 -0.73
CA VAL A 102 4.59 -2.86 -0.57
C VAL A 102 5.59 -1.78 -0.99
N LEU A 103 5.35 -1.17 -2.15
CA LEU A 103 6.25 -0.18 -2.74
C LEU A 103 6.06 1.24 -2.18
N ALA A 104 5.06 1.44 -1.31
CA ALA A 104 4.85 2.72 -0.65
C ALA A 104 6.08 3.12 0.18
N GLY A 105 6.55 4.35 -0.07
CA GLY A 105 7.73 4.92 0.58
C GLY A 105 9.07 4.56 -0.08
N LEU A 106 9.08 3.75 -1.13
CA LEU A 106 10.28 3.49 -1.94
C LEU A 106 10.41 4.47 -3.12
N SER A 107 9.28 4.92 -3.66
CA SER A 107 9.28 5.92 -4.73
C SER A 107 9.77 7.27 -4.23
N SER A 108 10.65 7.90 -5.01
CA SER A 108 11.24 9.22 -4.72
C SER A 108 10.22 10.33 -5.00
N ASP A 109 9.09 10.33 -4.29
CA ASP A 109 8.11 11.42 -4.34
C ASP A 109 8.29 12.30 -3.10
N ASP A 110 9.30 13.18 -3.16
CA ASP A 110 9.38 14.48 -2.46
C ASP A 110 8.92 15.59 -3.41
#